data_AF-A0A257AHG9-F1
#
_entry.id   AF-A0A257AHG9-F1
#
_cell.length_a   1.000
_cell.length_b   1.000
_cell.length_c   1.000
_cell.angle_alpha   90.00
_cell.angle_beta   90.00
_cell.angle_gamma   90.00
#
_symmetry.space_group_name_H-M   'P 1'
#
loop_
_entity.id
_entity.type
_entity.pdbx_description
1 polymer ?
#
loop_
_entity_poly.entity_id
_entity_poly.type
_entity_poly.pdbx_seq_one_letter_code
_entity_poly.pdbx_strand_id
1 'polypeptide(L)'
;MAEAGNLATELRVREGADVVARRSIPTIEELDTTLVLVDGIRSIDEVEAFKEAFGDNFTLVAIEASFKERLDRIKARKRADDPVDESGFLSRDERELGWGIGRAVKDADITIENNRSIKEFHERVKNLLDSFCSTERGTKLKLTVSALVYPTETKELVRGAIETLFPGLHFEETMEKRGLCRIAGHGDESNLMVFHRRLREERILTAVRAVFEKVHDDDFLEFMLNKQAATVGVISFPADTVREPLGFIYYKLQIRD
;
A
#
# COMPACT_ATOMS: atom_id res chain seq x y z
N MET A 1 -38.02 1.17 -7.36
CA MET A 1 -36.84 0.54 -6.73
C MET A 1 -35.82 1.58 -6.25
N ALA A 2 -36.25 2.67 -5.59
CA ALA A 2 -35.37 3.59 -4.87
C ALA A 2 -34.93 3.04 -3.48
N GLU A 3 -35.41 1.85 -3.11
CA GLU A 3 -35.35 1.33 -1.74
C GLU A 3 -33.94 0.94 -1.28
N ALA A 4 -33.11 0.33 -2.12
CA ALA A 4 -31.78 -0.15 -1.68
C ALA A 4 -30.80 1.00 -1.40
N GLY A 5 -30.76 2.03 -2.26
CA GLY A 5 -29.92 3.21 -2.06
C GLY A 5 -30.37 4.08 -0.89
N ASN A 6 -31.69 4.17 -0.69
CA ASN A 6 -32.28 4.87 0.45
C ASN A 6 -32.00 4.12 1.76
N LEU A 7 -32.20 2.80 1.79
CA LEU A 7 -31.89 1.96 2.95
C LEU A 7 -30.41 2.05 3.33
N ALA A 8 -29.51 2.00 2.34
CA ALA A 8 -28.07 2.13 2.57
C ALA A 8 -27.69 3.49 3.17
N THR A 9 -28.41 4.56 2.80
CA THR A 9 -28.22 5.90 3.35
C THR A 9 -28.78 5.99 4.77
N GLU A 10 -29.98 5.47 4.99
CA GLU A 10 -30.64 5.44 6.31
C GLU A 10 -29.82 4.68 7.36
N LEU A 11 -29.28 3.51 6.99
CA LEU A 11 -28.41 2.74 7.87
C LEU A 11 -27.18 3.53 8.28
N ARG A 12 -26.54 4.25 7.34
CA ARG A 12 -25.35 5.06 7.64
C ARG A 12 -25.66 6.25 8.55
N VAL A 13 -26.80 6.88 8.35
CA VAL A 13 -27.26 7.99 9.20
C VAL A 13 -27.57 7.50 10.61
N ARG A 14 -28.19 6.33 10.74
CA ARG A 14 -28.65 5.81 12.04
C ARG A 14 -27.54 5.14 12.85
N GLU A 15 -26.66 4.41 12.19
CA GLU A 15 -25.74 3.46 12.85
C GLU A 15 -24.25 3.74 12.58
N GLY A 16 -23.94 4.71 11.71
CA GLY A 16 -22.57 5.09 11.38
C GLY A 16 -22.18 4.76 9.94
N ALA A 17 -21.23 5.53 9.41
CA ALA A 17 -20.78 5.42 8.02
C ALA A 17 -20.06 4.09 7.70
N ASP A 18 -19.62 3.35 8.72
CA ASP A 18 -18.96 2.05 8.67
C ASP A 18 -19.90 0.86 8.94
N VAL A 19 -21.21 1.09 9.13
CA VAL A 19 -22.19 0.08 9.56
C VAL A 19 -22.15 -1.21 8.73
N VAL A 20 -21.96 -1.11 7.41
CA VAL A 20 -21.90 -2.28 6.54
C VAL A 20 -20.66 -3.11 6.81
N ALA A 21 -19.49 -2.47 6.96
CA ALA A 21 -18.24 -3.13 7.31
C ALA A 21 -18.30 -3.77 8.69
N ARG A 22 -18.79 -3.04 9.71
CA ARG A 22 -18.96 -3.55 11.08
C ARG A 22 -19.85 -4.79 11.14
N ARG A 23 -20.93 -4.81 10.35
CA ARG A 23 -21.82 -5.98 10.26
C ARG A 23 -21.22 -7.14 9.48
N SER A 24 -20.29 -6.91 8.56
CA SER A 24 -19.66 -7.98 7.78
C SER A 24 -18.47 -8.63 8.49
N ILE A 25 -17.79 -7.92 9.39
CA ILE A 25 -16.58 -8.41 10.08
C ILE A 25 -16.80 -9.77 10.77
N PRO A 26 -17.83 -9.99 11.60
CA PRO A 26 -18.03 -11.29 12.25
C PRO A 26 -18.19 -12.44 11.25
N THR A 27 -18.92 -12.21 10.16
CA THR A 27 -19.09 -13.20 9.09
C THR A 27 -17.76 -13.53 8.42
N ILE A 28 -16.87 -12.55 8.24
CA ILE A 28 -15.54 -12.75 7.64
C ILE A 28 -14.65 -13.55 8.59
N GLU A 29 -14.67 -13.25 9.90
CA GLU A 29 -13.89 -13.95 10.93
C GLU A 29 -14.30 -15.43 11.08
N GLU A 30 -15.54 -15.78 10.78
CA GLU A 30 -16.05 -17.15 10.82
C GLU A 30 -15.68 -18.00 9.59
N LEU A 31 -15.14 -17.40 8.51
CA LEU A 31 -14.77 -18.13 7.30
C LEU A 31 -13.43 -18.86 7.48
N ASP A 32 -13.44 -20.17 7.27
CA ASP A 32 -12.22 -20.99 7.18
C ASP A 32 -11.63 -20.91 5.76
N THR A 33 -11.03 -19.77 5.43
CA THR A 33 -10.39 -19.51 4.13
C THR A 33 -9.15 -18.62 4.31
N THR A 34 -8.20 -18.74 3.39
CA THR A 34 -6.97 -17.93 3.38
C THR A 34 -7.14 -16.57 2.72
N LEU A 35 -8.20 -16.39 1.91
CA LEU A 35 -8.47 -15.15 1.19
C LEU A 35 -9.98 -14.88 1.12
N VAL A 36 -10.37 -13.65 1.47
CA VAL A 36 -11.74 -13.14 1.37
C VAL A 36 -11.75 -11.89 0.51
N LEU A 37 -12.60 -11.87 -0.51
CA LEU A 37 -12.84 -10.69 -1.33
C LEU A 37 -14.10 -9.97 -0.84
N VAL A 38 -13.93 -8.74 -0.34
CA VAL A 38 -15.03 -7.83 -0.03
C VAL A 38 -15.20 -6.85 -1.18
N ASP A 39 -16.29 -6.97 -1.93
CA ASP A 39 -16.63 -6.02 -3.00
C ASP A 39 -17.57 -4.92 -2.48
N GLY A 40 -17.35 -3.69 -2.96
CA GLY A 40 -18.30 -2.60 -2.78
C GLY A 40 -18.07 -1.69 -1.58
N ILE A 41 -16.82 -1.44 -1.17
CA ILE A 41 -16.47 -0.40 -0.20
C ILE A 41 -16.93 0.99 -0.72
N ARG A 42 -17.63 1.75 0.12
CA ARG A 42 -18.29 3.02 -0.20
C ARG A 42 -17.81 4.21 0.62
N SER A 43 -17.13 4.00 1.75
CA SER A 43 -16.66 5.07 2.63
C SER A 43 -15.25 4.79 3.15
N ILE A 44 -14.56 5.84 3.59
CA ILE A 44 -13.29 5.69 4.31
C ILE A 44 -13.53 5.06 5.69
N ASP A 45 -14.69 5.29 6.31
CA ASP A 45 -15.03 4.71 7.60
C ASP A 45 -15.11 3.18 7.54
N GLU A 46 -15.63 2.61 6.43
CA GLU A 46 -15.58 1.17 6.17
C GLU A 46 -14.15 0.64 6.05
N VAL A 47 -13.27 1.39 5.38
CA VAL A 47 -11.84 1.06 5.26
C VAL A 47 -11.18 1.02 6.63
N GLU A 48 -11.40 2.04 7.45
CA GLU A 48 -10.83 2.11 8.80
C GLU A 48 -11.37 0.99 9.70
N ALA A 49 -12.67 0.65 9.60
CA ALA A 49 -13.23 -0.49 10.32
C ALA A 49 -12.57 -1.82 9.92
N PHE A 50 -12.30 -2.04 8.63
CA PHE A 50 -11.59 -3.24 8.18
C PHE A 50 -10.12 -3.25 8.57
N LYS A 51 -9.42 -2.10 8.52
CA LYS A 51 -8.05 -1.98 9.02
C LYS A 51 -7.96 -2.24 10.52
N GLU A 52 -8.92 -1.75 11.30
CA GLU A 52 -9.00 -2.01 12.74
C GLU A 52 -9.17 -3.50 13.04
N ALA A 53 -10.03 -4.19 12.29
CA ALA A 53 -10.31 -5.62 12.50
C ALA A 53 -9.19 -6.55 12.00
N PHE A 54 -8.63 -6.28 10.82
CA PHE A 54 -7.74 -7.23 10.13
C PHE A 54 -6.28 -6.77 10.03
N GLY A 55 -5.97 -5.52 10.40
CA GLY A 55 -4.60 -5.00 10.43
C GLY A 55 -3.87 -5.21 9.11
N ASP A 56 -2.70 -5.85 9.18
CA ASP A 56 -1.83 -6.09 8.03
C ASP A 56 -2.40 -7.13 7.04
N ASN A 57 -3.47 -7.86 7.42
CA ASN A 57 -4.16 -8.81 6.53
C ASN A 57 -5.27 -8.14 5.69
N PHE A 58 -5.43 -6.82 5.78
CA PHE A 58 -6.34 -6.06 4.92
C PHE A 58 -5.59 -5.41 3.75
N THR A 59 -6.14 -5.52 2.55
CA THR A 59 -5.63 -4.82 1.36
C THR A 59 -6.79 -4.19 0.59
N LEU A 60 -6.77 -2.87 0.48
CA LEU A 60 -7.73 -2.06 -0.27
C LEU A 60 -7.33 -1.96 -1.73
N VAL A 61 -8.19 -2.43 -2.62
CA VAL A 61 -7.97 -2.36 -4.07
C VAL A 61 -8.98 -1.39 -4.70
N ALA A 62 -8.48 -0.34 -5.35
CA ALA A 62 -9.29 0.57 -6.14
C ALA A 62 -9.26 0.17 -7.62
N ILE A 63 -10.43 0.09 -8.26
CA ILE A 63 -10.56 -0.05 -9.70
C ILE A 63 -10.98 1.29 -10.27
N GLU A 64 -10.11 1.92 -11.05
CA GLU A 64 -10.36 3.23 -11.65
C GLU A 64 -10.67 3.10 -13.14
N ALA A 65 -11.71 3.81 -13.58
CA ALA A 65 -12.04 3.96 -14.98
C ALA A 65 -12.49 5.40 -15.25
N SER A 66 -12.16 5.90 -16.45
CA SER A 66 -12.55 7.23 -16.89
C SER A 66 -14.08 7.37 -16.88
N PHE A 67 -14.56 8.60 -16.70
CA PHE A 67 -15.99 8.91 -16.71
C PHE A 67 -16.69 8.36 -17.97
N LYS A 68 -16.06 8.54 -19.14
CA LYS A 68 -16.56 8.05 -20.42
C LYS A 68 -16.73 6.53 -20.42
N GLU A 69 -15.70 5.79 -20.03
CA GLU A 69 -15.74 4.33 -19.96
C GLU A 69 -16.83 3.82 -19.00
N ARG A 70 -16.97 4.46 -17.83
CA ARG A 70 -18.02 4.09 -16.85
C ARG A 70 -19.41 4.35 -17.39
N LEU A 71 -19.63 5.50 -18.03
CA LEU A 71 -20.92 5.87 -18.63
C LEU A 71 -21.31 4.91 -19.76
N ASP A 72 -20.38 4.59 -20.66
CA ASP A 72 -20.62 3.69 -21.78
C ASP A 72 -20.98 2.27 -21.30
N ARG A 73 -20.28 1.77 -20.27
CA ARG A 73 -20.56 0.45 -19.66
C ARG A 73 -21.91 0.41 -18.98
N ILE A 74 -22.30 1.46 -18.26
CA ILE A 74 -23.61 1.54 -17.59
C ILE A 74 -24.74 1.60 -18.61
N LYS A 75 -24.60 2.40 -19.67
CA LYS A 75 -25.58 2.45 -20.77
C LYS A 75 -25.73 1.08 -21.45
N ALA A 76 -24.63 0.35 -21.63
CA ALA A 76 -24.65 -0.98 -22.23
C ALA A 76 -25.28 -2.06 -21.32
N ARG A 77 -25.19 -1.90 -19.99
CA ARG A 77 -25.65 -2.89 -19.00
C ARG A 77 -27.19 -3.04 -18.94
N LYS A 78 -27.94 -1.97 -19.23
CA LYS A 78 -29.42 -1.97 -19.29
C LYS A 78 -30.11 -2.53 -18.04
N ARG A 79 -29.56 -2.28 -16.86
CA ARG A 79 -30.23 -2.62 -15.60
C ARG A 79 -31.45 -1.71 -15.39
N ALA A 80 -32.48 -2.20 -14.72
CA ALA A 80 -33.72 -1.43 -14.51
C ALA A 80 -33.52 -0.12 -13.73
N ASP A 81 -32.46 -0.02 -12.93
CA ASP A 81 -32.04 1.14 -12.14
C ASP A 81 -30.85 1.91 -12.74
N ASP A 82 -30.40 1.57 -13.95
CA ASP A 82 -29.32 2.30 -14.60
C ASP A 82 -29.76 3.71 -15.01
N PRO A 83 -28.91 4.74 -14.81
CA PRO A 83 -29.21 6.08 -15.26
C PRO A 83 -29.43 6.10 -16.77
N VAL A 84 -30.51 6.76 -17.18
CA VAL A 84 -30.96 6.82 -18.58
C VAL A 84 -30.08 7.78 -19.40
N ASP A 85 -29.45 8.73 -18.72
CA ASP A 85 -28.66 9.80 -19.31
C ASP A 85 -27.44 10.15 -18.44
N GLU A 86 -26.62 11.07 -18.96
CA GLU A 86 -25.42 11.55 -18.29
C GLU A 86 -25.73 12.27 -16.97
N SER A 87 -26.86 12.99 -16.91
CA SER A 87 -27.26 13.73 -15.71
C SER A 87 -27.60 12.80 -14.54
N GLY A 88 -28.32 11.71 -14.81
CA GLY A 88 -28.59 10.67 -13.82
C GLY A 88 -27.31 9.96 -13.35
N PHE A 89 -26.33 9.79 -14.24
CA PHE A 89 -25.04 9.21 -13.88
C PHE A 89 -24.22 10.13 -12.97
N LEU A 90 -24.16 11.44 -13.28
CA LEU A 90 -23.52 12.43 -12.41
C LEU A 90 -24.16 12.50 -11.03
N SER A 91 -25.49 12.51 -10.96
CA SER A 91 -26.22 12.51 -9.68
C SER A 91 -25.90 11.28 -8.82
N ARG A 92 -25.68 10.13 -9.49
CA ARG A 92 -25.25 8.90 -8.80
C ARG A 92 -23.82 9.03 -8.30
N ASP A 93 -22.89 9.51 -9.12
CA ASP A 93 -21.49 9.73 -8.74
C ASP A 93 -21.38 10.69 -7.55
N GLU A 94 -22.11 11.81 -7.57
CA GLU A 94 -22.15 12.78 -6.47
C GLU A 94 -22.63 12.15 -5.17
N ARG A 95 -23.66 11.30 -5.22
CA ARG A 95 -24.14 10.58 -4.04
C ARG A 95 -23.09 9.62 -3.49
N GLU A 96 -22.43 8.85 -4.36
CA GLU A 96 -21.36 7.91 -3.95
C GLU A 96 -20.15 8.67 -3.38
N LEU A 97 -19.78 9.81 -3.97
CA LEU A 97 -18.77 10.72 -3.42
C LEU A 97 -19.19 11.27 -2.04
N GLY A 98 -20.47 11.57 -1.86
CA GLY A 98 -21.05 11.98 -0.59
C GLY A 98 -20.93 10.92 0.52
N TRP A 99 -20.90 9.64 0.17
CA TRP A 99 -20.61 8.56 1.12
C TRP A 99 -19.12 8.43 1.47
N GLY A 100 -18.23 9.09 0.73
CA GLY A 100 -16.80 9.12 1.01
C GLY A 100 -15.95 8.19 0.14
N ILE A 101 -16.51 7.59 -0.92
CA ILE A 101 -15.77 6.67 -1.81
C ILE A 101 -14.52 7.31 -2.40
N GLY A 102 -14.55 8.62 -2.67
CA GLY A 102 -13.40 9.36 -3.19
C GLY A 102 -12.22 9.41 -2.23
N ARG A 103 -12.45 9.30 -0.91
CA ARG A 103 -11.37 9.16 0.07
C ARG A 103 -10.85 7.74 0.12
N ALA A 104 -11.73 6.74 0.11
CA ALA A 104 -11.34 5.33 0.05
C ALA A 104 -10.47 5.03 -1.18
N VAL A 105 -10.87 5.50 -2.37
CA VAL A 105 -10.08 5.33 -3.60
C VAL A 105 -8.68 5.94 -3.47
N LYS A 106 -8.57 7.13 -2.87
CA LYS A 106 -7.27 7.79 -2.64
C LYS A 106 -6.37 7.06 -1.65
N ASP A 107 -6.98 6.31 -0.73
CA ASP A 107 -6.29 5.57 0.31
C ASP A 107 -5.95 4.13 -0.11
N ALA A 108 -6.31 3.74 -1.34
CA ALA A 108 -6.14 2.38 -1.81
C ALA A 108 -4.69 1.90 -1.80
N ASP A 109 -4.52 0.64 -1.40
CA ASP A 109 -3.23 -0.01 -1.38
C ASP A 109 -2.74 -0.34 -2.79
N ILE A 110 -3.68 -0.68 -3.68
CA ILE A 110 -3.43 -1.04 -5.06
C ILE A 110 -4.49 -0.37 -5.93
N THR A 111 -4.07 0.26 -7.03
CA THR A 111 -4.97 0.86 -8.01
C THR A 111 -4.84 0.15 -9.34
N ILE A 112 -5.94 -0.42 -9.85
CA ILE A 112 -6.02 -1.01 -11.18
C ILE A 112 -6.78 -0.05 -12.11
N GLU A 113 -6.08 0.45 -13.12
CA GLU A 113 -6.72 1.18 -14.20
C GLU A 113 -7.44 0.22 -15.16
N ASN A 114 -8.72 0.50 -15.42
CA ASN A 114 -9.64 -0.26 -16.25
C ASN A 114 -10.17 0.59 -17.42
N ASN A 115 -9.27 1.25 -18.15
CA ASN A 115 -9.56 2.01 -19.38
C ASN A 115 -9.23 1.25 -20.66
N ARG A 116 -8.85 -0.03 -20.54
CA ARG A 116 -8.34 -0.85 -21.64
C ARG A 116 -9.24 -2.05 -21.91
N SER A 117 -8.76 -2.99 -22.73
CA SER A 117 -9.50 -4.19 -23.06
C SER A 117 -9.83 -5.03 -21.82
N ILE A 118 -10.96 -5.75 -21.86
CA ILE A 118 -11.36 -6.67 -20.79
C ILE A 118 -10.30 -7.76 -20.55
N LYS A 119 -9.58 -8.15 -21.60
CA LYS A 119 -8.47 -9.12 -21.53
C LYS A 119 -7.34 -8.60 -20.65
N GLU A 120 -6.87 -7.37 -20.89
CA GLU A 120 -5.83 -6.75 -20.08
C GLU A 120 -6.30 -6.56 -18.63
N PHE A 121 -7.56 -6.18 -18.41
CA PHE A 121 -8.12 -6.08 -17.06
C PHE A 121 -8.12 -7.44 -16.35
N HIS A 122 -8.55 -8.52 -17.01
CA HIS A 122 -8.53 -9.87 -16.46
C HIS A 122 -7.10 -10.34 -16.14
N GLU A 123 -6.13 -10.08 -17.02
CA GLU A 123 -4.72 -10.42 -16.77
C GLU A 123 -4.18 -9.70 -15.53
N ARG A 124 -4.47 -8.40 -15.37
CA ARG A 124 -4.07 -7.63 -14.19
C ARG A 124 -4.71 -8.14 -12.91
N VAL A 125 -6.02 -8.40 -12.92
CA VAL A 125 -6.73 -8.94 -11.75
C VAL A 125 -6.21 -10.33 -11.41
N LYS A 126 -5.95 -11.18 -12.41
CA LYS A 126 -5.40 -12.51 -12.19
C LYS A 126 -4.02 -12.42 -11.52
N ASN A 127 -3.11 -11.61 -12.05
CA ASN A 127 -1.77 -11.44 -11.47
C ASN A 127 -1.85 -10.91 -10.03
N LEU A 128 -2.80 -10.01 -9.75
CA LEU A 128 -3.05 -9.53 -8.40
C LEU A 128 -3.53 -10.65 -7.48
N LEU A 129 -4.57 -11.40 -7.87
CA LEU A 129 -5.08 -12.51 -7.06
C LEU A 129 -4.02 -13.60 -6.86
N ASP A 130 -3.22 -13.90 -7.89
CA ASP A 130 -2.11 -14.83 -7.81
C ASP A 130 -1.07 -14.36 -6.78
N SER A 131 -0.80 -13.05 -6.65
CA SER A 131 0.10 -12.53 -5.60
C SER A 131 -0.41 -12.76 -4.17
N PHE A 132 -1.73 -12.76 -3.95
CA PHE A 132 -2.33 -13.10 -2.65
C PHE A 132 -2.39 -14.61 -2.39
N CYS A 133 -2.51 -15.41 -3.45
CA CYS A 133 -2.55 -16.87 -3.38
C CYS A 133 -1.17 -17.54 -3.42
N SER A 134 -0.10 -16.79 -3.71
CA SER A 134 1.25 -17.31 -3.88
C SER A 134 1.91 -17.67 -2.53
N THR A 135 1.28 -18.56 -1.79
CA THR A 135 1.93 -19.35 -0.74
C THR A 135 2.79 -20.49 -1.32
N GLU A 136 2.81 -20.71 -2.65
CA GLU A 136 3.61 -21.79 -3.28
C GLU A 136 4.66 -21.34 -4.31
N ARG A 137 4.86 -20.04 -4.51
CA ARG A 137 6.15 -19.52 -5.00
C ARG A 137 6.63 -18.51 -3.99
N GLY A 138 7.25 -19.03 -2.93
CA GLY A 138 7.91 -18.24 -1.92
C GLY A 138 9.10 -17.53 -2.54
N THR A 139 8.84 -16.44 -3.24
CA THR A 139 9.89 -15.50 -3.62
C THR A 139 10.40 -14.93 -2.31
N LYS A 140 11.51 -15.48 -1.80
CA LYS A 140 12.07 -15.06 -0.51
C LYS A 140 12.70 -13.70 -0.71
N LEU A 141 11.92 -12.67 -0.45
CA LEU A 141 12.41 -11.31 -0.38
C LEU A 141 13.38 -11.20 0.80
N LYS A 142 14.65 -10.95 0.47
CA LYS A 142 15.66 -10.71 1.49
C LYS A 142 15.92 -9.22 1.57
N LEU A 143 15.58 -8.63 2.70
CA LEU A 143 15.91 -7.26 3.01
C LEU A 143 17.31 -7.18 3.63
N THR A 144 18.15 -6.30 3.12
CA THR A 144 19.39 -5.89 3.77
C THR A 144 19.47 -4.37 3.85
N VAL A 145 19.52 -3.85 5.07
CA VAL A 145 19.74 -2.42 5.36
C VAL A 145 21.12 -2.29 5.96
N SER A 146 21.97 -1.39 5.47
CA SER A 146 23.30 -1.22 6.06
C SER A 146 23.74 0.23 6.12
N ALA A 147 24.54 0.56 7.12
CA ALA A 147 25.12 1.88 7.28
C ALA A 147 26.54 1.77 7.84
N LEU A 148 27.41 2.68 7.40
CA LEU A 148 28.73 2.86 8.01
C LEU A 148 28.58 3.66 9.31
N VAL A 149 29.36 3.28 10.31
CA VAL A 149 29.53 4.04 11.56
C VAL A 149 30.79 4.89 11.41
N TYR A 150 30.61 6.20 11.30
CA TYR A 150 31.72 7.15 11.24
C TYR A 150 32.31 7.40 12.64
N PRO A 151 33.55 7.89 12.75
CA PRO A 151 34.20 8.12 14.05
C PRO A 151 33.44 9.05 15.00
N THR A 152 32.55 9.90 14.47
CA THR A 152 31.71 10.82 15.24
C THR A 152 30.38 10.21 15.67
N GLU A 153 30.12 8.94 15.34
CA GLU A 153 28.87 8.24 15.60
C GLU A 153 29.10 7.07 16.57
N THR A 154 28.08 6.71 17.34
CA THR A 154 28.09 5.47 18.12
C THR A 154 27.35 4.37 17.37
N LYS A 155 27.74 3.12 17.62
CA LYS A 155 27.11 1.96 16.98
C LYS A 155 25.63 1.87 17.33
N GLU A 156 25.30 2.17 18.58
CA GLU A 156 23.94 2.15 19.12
C GLU A 156 23.05 3.17 18.41
N LEU A 157 23.58 4.36 18.11
CA LEU A 157 22.83 5.41 17.42
C LEU A 157 22.51 5.01 15.98
N VAL A 158 23.49 4.47 15.26
CA VAL A 158 23.30 4.02 13.87
C VAL A 158 22.36 2.81 13.81
N ARG A 159 22.51 1.85 14.73
CA ARG A 159 21.59 0.72 14.87
C ARG A 159 20.18 1.18 15.19
N GLY A 160 20.03 2.10 16.14
CA GLY A 160 18.73 2.65 16.55
C GLY A 160 18.02 3.37 15.41
N ALA A 161 18.74 4.11 14.56
CA ALA A 161 18.17 4.73 13.36
C ALA A 161 17.61 3.69 12.37
N ILE A 162 18.32 2.59 12.16
CA ILE A 162 17.86 1.50 11.29
C ILE A 162 16.63 0.81 11.92
N GLU A 163 16.70 0.42 13.19
CA GLU A 163 15.62 -0.27 13.91
C GLU A 163 14.35 0.59 14.00
N THR A 164 14.52 1.92 14.15
CA THR A 164 13.38 2.85 14.20
C THR A 164 12.59 2.83 12.90
N LEU A 165 13.27 2.74 11.75
CA LEU A 165 12.63 2.69 10.43
C LEU A 165 12.13 1.29 10.07
N PHE A 166 12.85 0.27 10.51
CA PHE A 166 12.61 -1.14 10.19
C PHE A 166 12.71 -1.97 11.48
N PRO A 167 11.62 -2.08 12.25
CA PRO A 167 11.63 -2.84 13.49
C PRO A 167 11.77 -4.34 13.22
N GLY A 168 12.47 -5.04 14.12
CA GLY A 168 12.58 -6.51 14.09
C GLY A 168 13.68 -7.05 13.16
N LEU A 169 14.70 -6.24 12.85
CA LEU A 169 15.83 -6.71 12.02
C LEU A 169 16.86 -7.50 12.84
N HIS A 170 17.47 -8.49 12.20
CA HIS A 170 18.64 -9.18 12.74
C HIS A 170 19.92 -8.44 12.33
N PHE A 171 20.70 -7.96 13.29
CA PHE A 171 21.89 -7.15 13.02
C PHE A 171 23.19 -7.96 13.06
N GLU A 172 24.06 -7.64 12.12
CA GLU A 172 25.45 -8.07 12.04
C GLU A 172 26.37 -6.85 11.94
N GLU A 173 27.57 -6.97 12.51
CA GLU A 173 28.60 -5.94 12.47
C GLU A 173 29.83 -6.47 11.73
N THR A 174 30.29 -5.70 10.74
CA THR A 174 31.44 -6.09 9.91
C THR A 174 32.45 -4.94 9.89
N MET A 175 33.75 -5.28 9.99
CA MET A 175 34.83 -4.29 9.85
C MET A 175 35.23 -4.15 8.38
N GLU A 176 35.12 -2.95 7.85
CA GLU A 176 35.55 -2.61 6.48
C GLU A 176 37.06 -2.46 6.40
N LYS A 177 37.63 -2.62 5.19
CA LYS A 177 39.09 -2.52 4.92
C LYS A 177 39.71 -1.18 5.34
N ARG A 178 38.90 -0.15 5.59
CA ARG A 178 39.32 1.20 6.04
C ARG A 178 39.22 1.40 7.56
N GLY A 179 38.95 0.34 8.34
CA GLY A 179 38.79 0.42 9.80
C GLY A 179 37.46 0.99 10.26
N LEU A 180 36.52 1.23 9.34
CA LEU A 180 35.16 1.65 9.66
C LEU A 180 34.29 0.42 9.98
N CYS A 181 33.42 0.55 10.97
CA CYS A 181 32.43 -0.47 11.27
C CYS A 181 31.22 -0.27 10.37
N ARG A 182 30.70 -1.35 9.78
CA ARG A 182 29.42 -1.39 9.09
C ARG A 182 28.43 -2.17 9.94
N ILE A 183 27.25 -1.60 10.14
CA ILE A 183 26.10 -2.27 10.72
C ILE A 183 25.19 -2.69 9.58
N ALA A 184 24.80 -3.95 9.53
CA ALA A 184 23.86 -4.49 8.56
C ALA A 184 22.70 -5.17 9.30
N GLY A 185 21.46 -4.74 9.02
CA GLY A 185 20.24 -5.39 9.45
C GLY A 185 19.67 -6.25 8.33
N HIS A 186 19.26 -7.48 8.66
CA HIS A 186 18.66 -8.45 7.77
C HIS A 186 17.22 -8.72 8.18
N GLY A 187 16.33 -8.71 7.20
CA GLY A 187 14.90 -8.92 7.40
C GLY A 187 14.26 -9.64 6.23
N ASP A 188 12.95 -9.76 6.30
CA ASP A 188 12.10 -10.42 5.30
C ASP A 188 10.93 -9.53 4.87
N GLU A 189 9.94 -10.13 4.23
CA GLU A 189 8.74 -9.47 3.73
C GLU A 189 7.96 -8.72 4.82
N SER A 190 7.94 -9.23 6.06
CA SER A 190 7.21 -8.58 7.15
C SER A 190 7.76 -7.18 7.46
N ASN A 191 9.09 -7.00 7.39
CA ASN A 191 9.73 -5.69 7.59
C ASN A 191 9.43 -4.72 6.42
N LEU A 192 9.19 -5.25 5.21
CA LEU A 192 8.83 -4.44 4.04
C LEU A 192 7.41 -3.89 4.14
N MET A 193 6.47 -4.69 4.65
CA MET A 193 5.09 -4.24 4.87
C MET A 193 5.05 -3.05 5.83
N VAL A 194 5.82 -3.11 6.93
CA VAL A 194 5.94 -2.02 7.90
C VAL A 194 6.52 -0.76 7.24
N PHE A 195 7.58 -0.90 6.44
CA PHE A 195 8.17 0.23 5.74
C PHE A 195 7.20 0.86 4.73
N HIS A 196 6.52 0.03 3.94
CA HIS A 196 5.53 0.48 2.97
C HIS A 196 4.38 1.27 3.61
N ARG A 197 3.90 0.81 4.78
CA ARG A 197 2.91 1.53 5.58
C ARG A 197 3.41 2.92 5.99
N ARG A 198 4.65 3.03 6.49
CA ARG A 198 5.23 4.33 6.87
C ARG A 198 5.36 5.30 5.70
N LEU A 199 5.75 4.81 4.51
CA LEU A 199 5.80 5.63 3.29
C LEU A 199 4.44 6.26 2.94
N ARG A 200 3.34 5.55 3.25
CA ARG A 200 1.97 6.06 3.10
C ARG A 200 1.60 7.09 4.15
N GLU A 201 1.85 6.78 5.41
CA GLU A 201 1.56 7.68 6.54
C GLU A 201 2.29 9.02 6.37
N GLU A 202 3.54 9.01 5.89
CA GLU A 202 4.32 10.21 5.58
C GLU A 202 3.95 10.86 4.23
N ARG A 203 3.04 10.27 3.44
CA ARG A 203 2.56 10.75 2.13
C ARG A 203 3.67 10.97 1.09
N ILE A 204 4.72 10.16 1.14
CA ILE A 204 5.91 10.28 0.28
C ILE A 204 5.95 9.27 -0.87
N LEU A 205 4.87 8.52 -1.12
CA LEU A 205 4.80 7.53 -2.20
C LEU A 205 5.20 8.08 -3.58
N THR A 206 4.88 9.34 -3.89
CA THR A 206 5.28 9.96 -5.16
C THR A 206 6.79 10.09 -5.27
N ALA A 207 7.48 10.46 -4.20
CA ALA A 207 8.94 10.56 -4.16
C ALA A 207 9.58 9.17 -4.29
N VAL A 208 9.00 8.17 -3.63
CA VAL A 208 9.43 6.77 -3.70
C VAL A 208 9.35 6.25 -5.13
N ARG A 209 8.23 6.48 -5.83
CA ARG A 209 8.06 6.08 -7.24
C ARG A 209 9.14 6.70 -8.14
N ALA A 210 9.41 7.99 -7.98
CA ALA A 210 10.45 8.68 -8.76
C ALA A 210 11.87 8.16 -8.49
N VAL A 211 12.13 7.60 -7.30
CA VAL A 211 13.40 6.93 -6.98
C VAL A 211 13.43 5.53 -7.60
N PHE A 212 12.35 4.76 -7.47
CA PHE A 212 12.31 3.38 -7.95
C PHE A 212 12.26 3.27 -9.48
N GLU A 213 11.68 4.25 -10.18
CA GLU A 213 11.74 4.33 -11.65
C GLU A 213 13.17 4.45 -12.19
N LYS A 214 14.11 4.97 -11.38
CA LYS A 214 15.52 5.13 -11.76
C LYS A 214 16.37 3.89 -11.47
N VAL A 215 15.83 2.93 -10.74
CA VAL A 215 16.50 1.69 -10.37
C VAL A 215 15.97 0.61 -11.31
N HIS A 216 16.80 0.18 -12.26
CA HIS A 216 16.47 -0.90 -13.20
C HIS A 216 17.49 -2.03 -13.01
N ASP A 217 17.12 -2.97 -12.16
CA ASP A 217 17.69 -4.31 -12.12
C ASP A 217 16.56 -5.27 -11.74
N ASP A 218 16.39 -6.35 -12.51
CA ASP A 218 15.25 -7.27 -12.36
C ASP A 218 15.36 -8.11 -11.07
N ASP A 219 16.58 -8.24 -10.51
CA ASP A 219 16.86 -9.12 -9.36
C ASP A 219 16.98 -8.39 -8.02
N PHE A 220 17.22 -7.07 -8.02
CA PHE A 220 17.36 -6.28 -6.80
C PHE A 220 16.95 -4.80 -6.93
N LEU A 221 16.38 -4.27 -5.85
CA LEU A 221 16.07 -2.86 -5.70
C LEU A 221 17.01 -2.24 -4.67
N GLU A 222 17.84 -1.29 -5.11
CA GLU A 222 18.77 -0.54 -4.25
C GLU A 222 18.38 0.94 -4.18
N PHE A 223 18.30 1.48 -2.96
CA PHE A 223 18.12 2.91 -2.74
C PHE A 223 18.83 3.37 -1.46
N MET A 224 18.86 4.69 -1.26
CA MET A 224 19.58 5.32 -0.14
C MET A 224 18.61 6.22 0.63
N LEU A 225 18.73 6.20 1.95
CA LEU A 225 18.00 7.10 2.86
C LEU A 225 18.97 7.99 3.63
N ASN A 226 18.50 9.18 3.96
CA ASN A 226 19.27 10.18 4.70
C ASN A 226 19.43 9.72 6.14
N LYS A 227 20.68 9.51 6.57
CA LYS A 227 20.96 8.94 7.90
C LYS A 227 20.48 9.85 9.03
N GLN A 228 20.61 11.17 8.86
CA GLN A 228 20.16 12.15 9.86
C GLN A 228 18.65 12.12 10.08
N ALA A 229 17.88 11.99 9.00
CA ALA A 229 16.42 11.89 9.08
C ALA A 229 16.00 10.59 9.79
N ALA A 230 16.69 9.49 9.50
CA ALA A 230 16.43 8.20 10.12
C ALA A 230 16.64 8.21 11.65
N THR A 231 17.64 8.94 12.16
CA THR A 231 17.89 9.07 13.61
C THR A 231 16.73 9.73 14.36
N VAL A 232 15.95 10.59 13.68
CA VAL A 232 14.74 11.21 14.24
C VAL A 232 13.46 10.50 13.78
N GLY A 233 13.58 9.33 13.14
CA GLY A 233 12.48 8.48 12.71
C GLY A 233 11.77 8.91 11.43
N VAL A 234 12.34 9.81 10.64
CA VAL A 234 11.75 10.35 9.41
C VAL A 234 12.36 9.70 8.17
N ILE A 235 11.53 9.35 7.18
CA ILE A 235 12.01 8.80 5.91
C ILE A 235 12.30 9.94 4.93
N SER A 236 13.54 10.01 4.45
CA SER A 236 13.95 11.05 3.50
C SER A 236 14.96 10.49 2.51
N PHE A 237 14.74 10.79 1.23
CA PHE A 237 15.61 10.39 0.13
C PHE A 237 16.62 11.50 -0.19
N PRO A 238 17.88 11.16 -0.50
CA PRO A 238 18.88 12.17 -0.79
C PRO A 238 18.64 12.81 -2.15
N ALA A 239 18.79 14.13 -2.22
CA ALA A 239 18.71 14.87 -3.48
C ALA A 239 19.98 14.71 -4.34
N ASP A 240 21.12 14.44 -3.70
CA ASP A 240 22.43 14.22 -4.33
C ASP A 240 23.09 12.97 -3.71
N THR A 241 23.37 11.96 -4.54
CA THR A 241 23.97 10.68 -4.13
C THR A 241 25.46 10.78 -3.79
N VAL A 242 26.09 11.93 -4.03
CA VAL A 242 27.54 12.14 -3.85
C VAL A 242 27.86 12.83 -2.52
N ARG A 243 26.94 13.59 -1.93
CA ARG A 243 27.21 14.44 -0.76
C ARG A 243 26.17 14.31 0.35
N GLU A 244 26.49 13.48 1.34
CA GLU A 244 25.93 13.63 2.69
C GLU A 244 27.01 13.67 3.77
N PRO A 245 26.97 14.65 4.70
CA PRO A 245 28.02 14.84 5.71
C PRO A 245 28.24 13.64 6.63
N LEU A 246 27.17 12.88 6.93
CA LEU A 246 27.20 11.70 7.79
C LEU A 246 26.99 10.39 7.01
N GLY A 247 27.02 10.46 5.69
CA GLY A 247 26.74 9.33 4.81
C GLY A 247 25.30 8.82 4.89
N PHE A 248 25.04 7.71 4.21
CA PHE A 248 23.70 7.21 3.93
C PHE A 248 23.39 5.92 4.66
N ILE A 249 22.10 5.62 4.80
CA ILE A 249 21.62 4.27 5.03
C ILE A 249 21.37 3.65 3.66
N TYR A 250 22.10 2.59 3.36
CA TYR A 250 21.98 1.82 2.13
C TYR A 250 20.93 0.75 2.30
N TYR A 251 20.02 0.69 1.35
CA TYR A 251 18.96 -0.30 1.32
C TYR A 251 19.12 -1.18 0.09
N LYS A 252 19.06 -2.49 0.29
CA LYS A 252 19.04 -3.49 -0.78
C LYS A 252 17.94 -4.50 -0.51
N LEU A 253 16.99 -4.57 -1.43
CA LEU A 253 16.00 -5.64 -1.51
C LEU A 253 16.41 -6.60 -2.60
N GLN A 254 16.55 -7.88 -2.27
CA GLN A 254 16.85 -8.92 -3.24
C GLN A 254 15.65 -9.85 -3.38
N ILE A 255 15.22 -10.05 -4.63
CA ILE A 255 14.22 -11.03 -5.00
C ILE A 255 14.95 -12.37 -5.18
N ARG A 256 14.52 -13.43 -4.48
CA ARG A 256 15.06 -14.78 -4.65
C ARG A 256 13.95 -15.71 -5.08
N ASP A 257 14.12 -16.34 -6.23
CA ASP A 257 13.29 -17.46 -6.70
C ASP A 257 13.51 -18.74 -5.86
#